data_AF-A0A4U5NQQ0-F1
#
_entry.id   AF-A0A4U5NQQ0-F1
#
_cell.length_a   1.000
_cell.length_b   1.000
_cell.length_c   1.000
_cell.angle_alpha   90.00
_cell.angle_beta   90.00
_cell.angle_gamma   90.00
#
_symmetry.space_group_name_H-M   'P 1'
#
loop_
_entity.id
_entity.type
_entity.pdbx_description
1 polymer ?
#
loop_
_entity_poly.entity_id
_entity_poly.type
_entity_poly.pdbx_seq_one_letter_code
_entity_poly.pdbx_strand_id
1 'polypeptide(L)'
;MFSFGIGTTGGPQFLIWKDNDPYSRSDVYINSVSFAKLSKLRPFAYYLTLNLKGDDIYVTYSASENSAILRVTLVPDGRIELLLWQEINNDWLSMWQWPSTYCEFYAQCSPFSSCDPKGSQDHCKCLPGFQPKVQQEWDTRNWTGGTCVRQKALRCDKDDGFLELANMKLPDHSYILGNMSTNDCESRCLRNCSCTAYAYLNASDGASGKCLNWYGDLMDLVQDFVGSDLYIRLHDGDPVGNVKSSVKFTRKNKRSIIIAVAAVSIGLVCVLSGYFIWRKSIGKQERIEETCTGMNTSIELGKSETELNIFSFNQVVAVTNDFCEENKLGKGGFGPVYKVVLPVQGNSASKVSNLLDFCFSFLFY
;
A
#
# COMPACT_ATOMS: atom_id res chain seq x y z
N MET A 1 -28.54 -31.45 -25.29
CA MET A 1 -28.30 -32.44 -24.22
C MET A 1 -27.57 -31.76 -23.07
N PHE A 2 -27.90 -32.06 -21.82
CA PHE A 2 -27.16 -31.47 -20.68
C PHE A 2 -26.07 -32.40 -20.17
N SER A 3 -24.95 -31.83 -19.73
CA SER A 3 -23.87 -32.54 -19.05
C SER A 3 -23.38 -31.72 -17.85
N PHE A 4 -22.78 -32.39 -16.87
CA PHE A 4 -22.24 -31.76 -15.67
C PHE A 4 -20.83 -32.29 -15.40
N GLY A 5 -19.95 -31.43 -14.91
CA GLY A 5 -18.57 -31.80 -14.63
C GLY A 5 -17.75 -30.65 -14.06
N ILE A 6 -16.44 -30.87 -14.00
CA ILE A 6 -15.48 -29.93 -13.46
C ILE A 6 -14.66 -29.37 -14.62
N GLY A 7 -14.80 -28.07 -14.88
CA GLY A 7 -13.92 -27.34 -15.77
C GLY A 7 -12.62 -26.99 -15.05
N THR A 8 -11.51 -27.01 -15.79
CA THR A 8 -10.18 -26.60 -15.30
C THR A 8 -9.64 -25.37 -16.01
N THR A 9 -10.31 -24.93 -17.09
CA THR A 9 -9.93 -23.72 -17.82
C THR A 9 -10.18 -22.50 -16.94
N GLY A 10 -9.11 -21.76 -16.65
CA GLY A 10 -9.11 -20.63 -15.71
C GLY A 10 -9.18 -21.01 -14.23
N GLY A 11 -9.27 -22.30 -13.92
CA GLY A 11 -9.27 -22.87 -12.57
C GLY A 11 -10.36 -23.93 -12.40
N PRO A 12 -10.28 -24.76 -11.34
CA PRO A 12 -11.33 -25.71 -10.98
C PRO A 12 -12.67 -25.02 -10.72
N GLN A 13 -13.70 -25.39 -11.47
CA GLN A 13 -15.06 -24.87 -11.32
C GLN A 13 -16.11 -25.90 -11.75
N PHE A 14 -17.29 -25.88 -11.14
CA PHE A 14 -18.42 -26.69 -11.56
C PHE A 14 -19.13 -26.04 -12.74
N LEU A 15 -19.44 -26.87 -13.73
CA LEU A 15 -20.11 -26.45 -14.95
C LEU A 15 -21.25 -27.41 -15.28
N ILE A 16 -22.38 -26.83 -15.67
CA ILE A 16 -23.39 -27.53 -16.47
C ILE A 16 -23.25 -26.98 -17.87
N TRP A 17 -23.16 -27.86 -18.86
CA TRP A 17 -23.22 -27.50 -20.27
C TRP A 17 -24.58 -27.88 -20.83
N LYS A 18 -25.06 -27.05 -21.75
CA LYS A 18 -26.13 -27.39 -22.67
C LYS A 18 -25.48 -27.54 -24.04
N ASP A 19 -25.42 -28.77 -24.51
CA ASP A 19 -24.64 -29.16 -25.68
C ASP A 19 -23.16 -28.83 -25.45
N ASN A 20 -22.62 -27.79 -26.10
CA ASN A 20 -21.23 -27.35 -25.91
C ASN A 20 -21.11 -26.00 -25.19
N ASP A 21 -22.23 -25.36 -24.87
CA ASP A 21 -22.23 -24.02 -24.29
C ASP A 21 -22.43 -24.08 -22.77
N PRO A 22 -21.73 -23.23 -21.98
CA PRO A 22 -21.97 -23.13 -20.55
C PRO A 22 -23.42 -22.73 -20.25
N TYR A 23 -24.10 -23.52 -19.44
CA TYR A 23 -25.47 -23.29 -18.99
C TYR A 23 -25.51 -22.69 -17.58
N SER A 24 -24.60 -23.14 -16.71
CA SER A 24 -24.45 -22.67 -15.34
C SER A 24 -23.01 -22.90 -14.89
N ARG A 25 -22.46 -21.97 -14.10
CA ARG A 25 -21.07 -22.00 -13.64
C ARG A 25 -20.98 -21.62 -12.17
N SER A 26 -20.18 -22.36 -11.39
CA SER A 26 -19.83 -21.96 -10.02
C SER A 26 -18.82 -20.82 -10.02
N ASP A 27 -18.37 -20.41 -8.84
CA ASP A 27 -17.12 -19.62 -8.74
C ASP A 27 -15.89 -20.51 -8.98
N VAL A 28 -14.73 -19.89 -9.16
CA VAL A 28 -13.44 -20.57 -9.28
C VAL A 28 -12.91 -20.99 -7.91
N TYR A 29 -12.44 -22.23 -7.80
CA TYR A 29 -11.89 -22.79 -6.57
C TYR A 29 -10.38 -22.97 -6.69
N ILE A 30 -9.63 -22.45 -5.72
CA ILE A 30 -8.17 -22.64 -5.67
C ILE A 30 -7.71 -23.61 -4.58
N ASN A 31 -8.60 -23.95 -3.65
CA ASN A 31 -8.39 -24.93 -2.59
C ASN A 31 -9.56 -25.90 -2.55
N SER A 32 -9.34 -27.04 -1.90
CA SER A 32 -10.45 -27.91 -1.48
C SER A 32 -11.44 -27.12 -0.63
N VAL A 33 -12.72 -27.28 -0.92
CA VAL A 33 -13.80 -26.60 -0.21
C VAL A 33 -14.87 -27.62 0.15
N SER A 34 -15.40 -27.51 1.36
CA SER A 34 -16.52 -28.33 1.82
C SER A 34 -17.69 -27.44 2.19
N PHE A 35 -18.83 -27.71 1.57
CA PHE A 35 -20.09 -27.04 1.87
C PHE A 35 -20.89 -27.94 2.80
N ALA A 36 -21.12 -27.48 4.02
CA ALA A 36 -21.98 -28.16 4.98
C ALA A 36 -23.33 -27.44 5.05
N LYS A 37 -24.43 -28.20 4.97
CA LYS A 37 -25.79 -27.69 5.18
C LYS A 37 -26.54 -28.59 6.14
N LEU A 38 -27.31 -27.98 7.03
CA LEU A 38 -28.26 -28.69 7.86
C LEU A 38 -29.51 -29.02 7.05
N SER A 39 -29.95 -30.27 7.14
CA SER A 39 -31.24 -30.68 6.61
C SER A 39 -32.34 -29.97 7.39
N LYS A 40 -33.29 -29.35 6.66
CA LYS A 40 -34.47 -28.70 7.28
C LYS A 40 -35.52 -29.71 7.75
N LEU A 41 -35.36 -30.98 7.39
CA LEU A 41 -36.40 -32.00 7.52
C LEU A 41 -36.08 -33.00 8.63
N ARG A 42 -34.79 -33.32 8.80
CA ARG A 42 -34.27 -34.23 9.82
C ARG A 42 -32.99 -33.65 10.42
N PRO A 43 -32.66 -33.93 11.68
CA PRO A 43 -31.52 -33.33 12.37
C PRO A 43 -30.19 -33.98 11.94
N PHE A 44 -29.82 -33.83 10.67
CA PHE A 44 -28.52 -34.24 10.15
C PHE A 44 -27.93 -33.16 9.24
N ALA A 45 -26.62 -33.17 9.10
CA ALA A 45 -25.89 -32.33 8.15
C ALA A 45 -25.51 -33.16 6.92
N TYR A 46 -25.55 -32.55 5.74
CA TYR A 46 -24.94 -33.12 4.55
C TYR A 46 -23.79 -32.23 4.06
N TYR A 47 -22.83 -32.88 3.42
CA TYR A 47 -21.58 -32.29 2.97
C TYR A 47 -21.43 -32.51 1.48
N LEU A 48 -21.00 -31.47 0.77
CA LEU A 48 -20.52 -31.54 -0.61
C LEU A 48 -19.10 -30.98 -0.62
N THR A 49 -18.13 -31.80 -0.97
CA THR A 49 -16.71 -31.43 -0.91
C THR A 49 -16.08 -31.51 -2.29
N LEU A 50 -15.52 -30.40 -2.75
CA LEU A 50 -14.57 -30.38 -3.86
C LEU A 50 -13.18 -30.66 -3.27
N ASN A 51 -12.55 -31.72 -3.75
CA ASN A 51 -11.21 -32.10 -3.34
C ASN A 51 -10.23 -31.75 -4.45
N LEU A 52 -9.23 -30.93 -4.12
CA LEU A 52 -8.07 -30.62 -4.97
C LEU A 52 -6.85 -31.27 -4.31
N LYS A 53 -6.41 -32.43 -4.81
CA LYS A 53 -5.29 -33.19 -4.23
C LYS A 53 -4.29 -33.58 -5.31
N GLY A 54 -3.19 -32.82 -5.38
CA GLY A 54 -2.22 -32.99 -6.47
C GLY A 54 -2.91 -32.71 -7.80
N ASP A 55 -2.88 -33.68 -8.70
CA ASP A 55 -3.55 -33.60 -10.01
C ASP A 55 -5.00 -34.14 -9.98
N ASP A 56 -5.43 -34.75 -8.86
CA ASP A 56 -6.77 -35.29 -8.73
C ASP A 56 -7.76 -34.22 -8.29
N ILE A 57 -8.82 -34.06 -9.09
CA ILE A 57 -9.93 -33.16 -8.81
C ILE A 57 -11.22 -33.96 -8.83
N TYR A 58 -11.89 -34.08 -7.69
CA TYR A 58 -13.11 -34.86 -7.58
C TYR A 58 -14.05 -34.34 -6.50
N VAL A 59 -15.33 -34.67 -6.65
CA VAL A 59 -16.39 -34.32 -5.71
C VAL A 59 -16.75 -35.52 -4.86
N THR A 60 -16.88 -35.29 -3.56
CA THR A 60 -17.50 -36.24 -2.65
C THR A 60 -18.72 -35.61 -1.99
N TYR A 61 -19.71 -36.44 -1.67
CA TYR A 61 -20.84 -36.02 -0.86
C TYR A 61 -21.11 -37.05 0.23
N SER A 62 -21.56 -36.59 1.39
CA SER A 62 -21.83 -37.45 2.55
C SER A 62 -22.90 -36.84 3.45
N ALA A 63 -23.40 -37.63 4.40
CA ALA A 63 -24.29 -37.19 5.46
C ALA A 63 -23.65 -37.49 6.82
N SER A 64 -23.97 -36.71 7.85
CA SER A 64 -23.58 -36.98 9.24
C SER A 64 -24.31 -38.18 9.83
N GLU A 65 -25.44 -38.56 9.23
CA GLU A 65 -26.26 -39.70 9.63
C GLU A 65 -26.05 -40.84 8.62
N ASN A 66 -25.56 -41.99 9.08
CA ASN A 66 -25.18 -43.10 8.20
C ASN A 66 -26.37 -43.78 7.49
N SER A 67 -27.59 -43.65 8.03
CA SER A 67 -28.82 -44.17 7.43
C SER A 67 -29.35 -43.27 6.30
N ALA A 68 -28.86 -42.03 6.18
CA ALA A 68 -29.33 -41.10 5.17
C ALA A 68 -28.81 -41.50 3.79
N ILE A 69 -29.72 -41.92 2.91
CA ILE A 69 -29.40 -42.25 1.52
C ILE A 69 -29.54 -40.97 0.69
N LEU A 70 -28.42 -40.51 0.14
CA LEU A 70 -28.33 -39.33 -0.72
C LEU A 70 -28.04 -39.72 -2.17
N ARG A 71 -28.63 -39.01 -3.12
CA ARG A 71 -28.37 -39.14 -4.55
C ARG A 71 -28.18 -37.77 -5.18
N VAL A 72 -27.10 -37.59 -5.94
CA VAL A 72 -26.91 -36.41 -6.79
C VAL A 72 -27.28 -36.79 -8.22
N THR A 73 -28.08 -35.98 -8.91
CA THR A 73 -28.56 -36.30 -10.26
C THR A 73 -28.64 -35.04 -11.12
N LEU A 74 -28.17 -35.14 -12.36
CA LEU A 74 -28.48 -34.17 -13.42
C LEU A 74 -29.82 -34.57 -14.04
N VAL A 75 -30.85 -33.75 -13.82
CA VAL A 75 -32.19 -33.96 -14.37
C VAL A 75 -32.29 -33.43 -15.81
N PRO A 76 -33.24 -33.92 -16.62
CA PRO A 76 -33.31 -33.62 -18.07
C PRO A 76 -33.45 -32.14 -18.44
N ASP A 77 -33.90 -31.28 -17.52
CA ASP A 77 -34.04 -29.84 -17.73
C ASP A 77 -32.79 -29.04 -17.31
N GLY A 78 -31.68 -29.72 -17.03
CA GLY A 78 -30.37 -29.11 -16.86
C GLY A 78 -30.09 -28.60 -15.45
N ARG A 79 -30.78 -29.12 -14.43
CA ARG A 79 -30.46 -28.87 -13.02
C ARG A 79 -29.78 -30.06 -12.38
N ILE A 80 -28.86 -29.80 -11.47
CA ILE A 80 -28.35 -30.77 -10.51
C ILE A 80 -29.27 -30.75 -9.30
N GLU A 81 -29.75 -31.91 -8.89
CA GLU A 81 -30.53 -32.09 -7.66
C GLU A 81 -29.79 -32.99 -6.68
N LEU A 82 -29.76 -32.57 -5.42
CA LEU A 82 -29.43 -33.43 -4.29
C LEU A 82 -30.73 -33.97 -3.72
N LEU A 83 -30.90 -35.29 -3.75
CA LEU A 83 -32.09 -36.00 -3.36
C LEU A 83 -31.84 -36.80 -2.08
N LEU A 84 -32.84 -36.84 -1.20
CA LEU A 84 -32.88 -37.65 0.01
C LEU A 84 -33.96 -38.72 -0.13
N TRP A 85 -33.61 -39.99 0.12
CA TRP A 85 -34.60 -41.06 0.15
C TRP A 85 -35.53 -40.92 1.37
N GLN A 86 -36.84 -41.02 1.14
CA GLN A 86 -37.85 -41.03 2.18
C GLN A 86 -38.51 -42.41 2.26
N GLU A 87 -38.20 -43.17 3.31
CA GLU A 87 -38.77 -44.51 3.53
C GLU A 87 -40.29 -44.49 3.69
N ILE A 88 -40.85 -43.44 4.31
CA ILE A 88 -42.30 -43.33 4.55
C ILE A 88 -43.08 -43.25 3.22
N ASN A 89 -42.55 -42.52 2.24
CA ASN A 89 -43.21 -42.27 0.97
C ASN A 89 -42.71 -43.20 -0.16
N ASN A 90 -41.63 -43.96 0.09
CA ASN A 90 -40.87 -44.70 -0.92
C ASN A 90 -40.49 -43.83 -2.13
N ASP A 91 -40.06 -42.59 -1.87
CA ASP A 91 -39.75 -41.62 -2.92
C ASP A 91 -38.54 -40.74 -2.58
N TRP A 92 -37.99 -40.10 -3.61
CA TRP A 92 -36.88 -39.16 -3.51
C TRP A 92 -37.40 -37.74 -3.30
N LEU A 93 -36.94 -37.10 -2.22
CA LEU A 93 -37.22 -35.70 -1.96
C LEU A 93 -36.05 -34.81 -2.37
N SER A 94 -36.34 -33.74 -3.11
CA SER A 94 -35.33 -32.75 -3.50
C SER A 94 -34.95 -31.85 -2.32
N MET A 95 -33.69 -31.95 -1.90
CA MET A 95 -33.10 -31.19 -0.79
C MET A 95 -32.54 -29.84 -1.25
N TRP A 96 -31.94 -29.84 -2.43
CA TRP A 96 -31.27 -28.69 -3.02
C TRP A 96 -31.15 -28.90 -4.53
N GLN A 97 -31.17 -27.80 -5.28
CA GLN A 97 -31.01 -27.80 -6.73
C GLN A 97 -30.10 -26.66 -7.20
N TRP A 98 -29.47 -26.82 -8.36
CA TRP A 98 -28.67 -25.78 -9.02
C TRP A 98 -28.62 -25.97 -10.54
N PRO A 99 -28.73 -24.88 -11.34
CA PRO A 99 -29.10 -23.53 -10.94
C PRO A 99 -30.56 -23.45 -10.45
N SER A 100 -30.83 -22.55 -9.52
CA SER A 100 -32.12 -22.34 -8.84
C SER A 100 -32.61 -20.89 -8.88
N THR A 101 -31.69 -19.94 -9.07
CA THR A 101 -31.96 -18.51 -9.11
C THR A 101 -31.47 -17.89 -10.42
N TYR A 102 -31.99 -16.72 -10.76
CA TYR A 102 -31.66 -16.02 -12.01
C TYR A 102 -30.14 -15.86 -12.19
N CYS A 103 -29.43 -15.35 -11.18
CA CYS A 103 -27.99 -15.12 -11.26
C CYS A 103 -27.09 -16.37 -11.23
N GLU A 104 -27.67 -17.57 -11.04
CA GLU A 104 -26.90 -18.82 -11.12
C GLU A 104 -26.77 -19.34 -12.55
N PHE A 105 -27.69 -18.95 -13.45
CA PHE A 105 -27.55 -19.25 -14.87
C PHE A 105 -26.39 -18.46 -15.48
N TYR A 106 -25.69 -19.08 -16.42
CA TYR A 106 -24.51 -18.48 -17.03
C TYR A 106 -24.86 -17.19 -17.79
N ALA A 107 -24.06 -16.15 -17.58
CA ALA A 107 -24.04 -14.92 -18.38
C ALA A 107 -25.43 -14.24 -18.57
N GLN A 108 -26.26 -14.23 -17.52
CA GLN A 108 -27.57 -13.54 -17.57
C GLN A 108 -27.48 -12.02 -17.72
N CYS A 109 -26.32 -11.45 -17.38
CA CYS A 109 -26.03 -10.03 -17.53
C CYS A 109 -24.89 -9.85 -18.55
N SER A 110 -24.94 -8.72 -19.26
CA SER A 110 -23.99 -8.38 -20.32
C SER A 110 -22.53 -8.33 -19.86
N PRO A 111 -21.56 -8.31 -20.79
CA PRO A 111 -20.18 -7.91 -20.47
C PRO A 111 -20.11 -6.65 -19.62
N PHE A 112 -19.18 -6.64 -18.67
CA PHE A 112 -18.93 -5.53 -17.74
C PHE A 112 -20.16 -5.08 -16.94
N SER A 113 -21.05 -6.03 -16.67
CA SER A 113 -22.17 -5.87 -15.74
C SER A 113 -22.18 -7.03 -14.76
N SER A 114 -22.86 -6.85 -13.64
CA SER A 114 -22.99 -7.88 -12.62
C SER A 114 -24.44 -8.12 -12.23
N CYS A 115 -24.72 -9.36 -11.88
CA CYS A 115 -26.03 -9.82 -11.46
C CYS A 115 -26.21 -9.65 -9.95
N ASP A 116 -27.31 -9.06 -9.54
CA ASP A 116 -27.74 -8.86 -8.17
C ASP A 116 -28.87 -9.87 -7.85
N PRO A 117 -28.59 -10.90 -7.02
CA PRO A 117 -29.59 -11.93 -6.70
C PRO A 117 -30.75 -11.38 -5.86
N LYS A 118 -30.61 -10.19 -5.26
CA LYS A 118 -31.65 -9.50 -4.49
C LYS A 118 -32.43 -8.49 -5.32
N GLY A 119 -32.02 -8.23 -6.57
CA GLY A 119 -32.75 -7.35 -7.48
C GLY A 119 -34.15 -7.89 -7.72
N SER A 120 -35.19 -7.09 -7.45
CA SER A 120 -36.58 -7.55 -7.64
C SER A 120 -37.04 -7.51 -9.10
N GLN A 121 -36.59 -6.51 -9.87
CA GLN A 121 -36.94 -6.33 -11.29
C GLN A 121 -35.75 -5.99 -12.20
N ASP A 122 -34.66 -5.46 -11.63
CA ASP A 122 -33.44 -5.10 -12.36
C ASP A 122 -32.25 -5.85 -11.76
N HIS A 123 -32.10 -7.12 -12.17
CA HIS A 123 -31.01 -7.98 -11.70
C HIS A 123 -29.64 -7.51 -12.20
N CYS A 124 -29.56 -6.87 -13.36
CA CYS A 124 -28.29 -6.52 -13.98
C CYS A 124 -27.95 -5.04 -13.79
N LYS A 125 -26.71 -4.76 -13.40
CA LYS A 125 -26.17 -3.39 -13.25
C LYS A 125 -24.80 -3.31 -13.91
N CYS A 126 -24.55 -2.27 -14.71
CA CYS A 126 -23.20 -2.01 -15.20
C CYS A 126 -22.25 -1.82 -14.00
N LEU A 127 -21.01 -2.30 -14.16
CA LEU A 127 -19.98 -2.07 -13.17
C LEU A 127 -19.67 -0.55 -13.06
N PRO A 128 -19.22 -0.06 -11.89
CA PRO A 128 -18.82 1.34 -11.76
C PRO A 128 -17.74 1.71 -12.79
N GLY A 129 -17.84 2.89 -13.40
CA GLY A 129 -17.01 3.31 -14.54
C GLY A 129 -17.48 2.80 -15.91
N PHE A 130 -18.57 2.05 -15.97
CA PHE A 130 -19.21 1.58 -17.20
C PHE A 130 -20.63 2.16 -17.34
N GLN A 131 -21.14 2.16 -18.57
CA GLN A 131 -22.50 2.60 -18.88
C GLN A 131 -23.09 1.72 -20.00
N PRO A 132 -24.42 1.62 -20.10
CA PRO A 132 -25.04 0.90 -21.20
C PRO A 132 -24.65 1.53 -22.54
N LYS A 133 -24.29 0.70 -23.53
CA LYS A 133 -23.99 1.14 -24.89
C LYS A 133 -25.22 1.76 -25.55
N VAL A 134 -26.39 1.18 -25.30
CA VAL A 134 -27.70 1.64 -25.79
C VAL A 134 -28.66 1.70 -24.61
N GLN A 135 -28.98 2.91 -24.17
CA GLN A 135 -29.83 3.12 -22.99
C GLN A 135 -31.23 2.50 -23.15
N GLN A 136 -31.82 2.61 -24.35
CA GLN A 136 -33.16 2.08 -24.61
C GLN A 136 -33.23 0.54 -24.46
N GLU A 137 -32.21 -0.20 -24.87
CA GLU A 137 -32.16 -1.67 -24.69
C GLU A 137 -32.06 -2.04 -23.21
N TRP A 138 -31.28 -1.26 -22.46
CA TRP A 138 -31.18 -1.36 -21.00
C TRP A 138 -32.55 -1.10 -20.35
N ASP A 139 -33.26 -0.05 -20.76
CA ASP A 139 -34.56 0.29 -20.21
C ASP A 139 -35.65 -0.75 -20.54
N THR A 140 -35.48 -1.50 -21.64
CA THR A 140 -36.38 -2.62 -22.01
C THR A 140 -36.07 -3.95 -21.31
N ARG A 141 -35.09 -3.97 -20.40
CA ARG A 141 -34.63 -5.16 -19.67
C ARG A 141 -34.10 -6.28 -20.58
N ASN A 142 -33.63 -5.93 -21.77
CA ASN A 142 -32.94 -6.85 -22.66
C ASN A 142 -31.44 -6.87 -22.33
N TRP A 143 -31.11 -7.48 -21.19
CA TRP A 143 -29.75 -7.47 -20.61
C TRP A 143 -28.73 -8.28 -21.38
N THR A 144 -29.16 -9.16 -22.29
CA THR A 144 -28.28 -9.93 -23.18
C THR A 144 -27.91 -9.15 -24.44
N GLY A 145 -28.71 -8.14 -24.83
CA GLY A 145 -28.44 -7.26 -25.97
C GLY A 145 -27.66 -5.99 -25.60
N GLY A 146 -27.95 -5.39 -24.44
CA GLY A 146 -27.31 -4.14 -24.02
C GLY A 146 -25.95 -4.37 -23.37
N THR A 147 -24.85 -4.13 -24.07
CA THR A 147 -23.49 -4.23 -23.49
C THR A 147 -23.15 -3.03 -22.62
N CYS A 148 -22.52 -3.24 -21.47
CA CYS A 148 -21.89 -2.15 -20.73
C CYS A 148 -20.52 -1.84 -21.36
N VAL A 149 -20.30 -0.56 -21.66
CA VAL A 149 -19.04 -0.07 -22.21
C VAL A 149 -18.39 0.89 -21.23
N ARG A 150 -17.06 0.94 -21.26
CA ARG A 150 -16.30 1.89 -20.45
C ARG A 150 -16.73 3.31 -20.77
N GLN A 151 -16.86 4.15 -19.75
CA GLN A 151 -17.14 5.57 -19.96
C GLN A 151 -15.93 6.31 -20.52
N LYS A 152 -14.72 5.97 -20.06
CA LYS A 152 -13.47 6.47 -20.62
C LYS A 152 -12.58 5.33 -21.11
N ALA A 153 -11.91 5.58 -22.23
CA ALA A 153 -10.92 4.65 -22.76
C ALA A 153 -9.71 4.57 -21.81
N LEU A 154 -9.24 3.34 -21.56
CA LEU A 154 -7.97 3.11 -20.88
C LEU A 154 -6.82 3.64 -21.73
N ARG A 155 -5.79 4.19 -21.09
CA ARG A 155 -4.61 4.70 -21.80
C ARG A 155 -3.44 3.75 -21.74
N CYS A 156 -3.54 2.67 -20.94
CA CYS A 156 -2.43 1.78 -20.64
C CYS A 156 -1.18 2.53 -20.17
N ASP A 157 -1.39 3.60 -19.41
CA ASP A 157 -0.33 4.42 -18.85
C ASP A 157 -0.52 4.57 -17.34
N LYS A 158 0.12 5.57 -16.74
CA LYS A 158 0.14 5.74 -15.28
C LYS A 158 -1.16 6.29 -14.71
N ASP A 159 -2.11 6.65 -15.55
CA ASP A 159 -3.40 7.20 -15.15
C ASP A 159 -4.51 6.13 -15.20
N ASP A 160 -4.16 4.86 -15.47
CA ASP A 160 -5.02 3.72 -15.18
C ASP A 160 -4.83 3.28 -13.72
N GLY A 161 -5.92 2.85 -13.07
CA GLY A 161 -5.92 2.32 -11.73
C GLY A 161 -6.91 1.18 -11.60
N PHE A 162 -7.17 0.74 -10.36
CA PHE A 162 -8.15 -0.30 -10.10
C PHE A 162 -9.17 0.14 -9.07
N LEU A 163 -10.39 -0.33 -9.29
CA LEU A 163 -11.48 -0.26 -8.33
C LEU A 163 -11.75 -1.65 -7.77
N GLU A 164 -11.77 -1.73 -6.45
CA GLU A 164 -12.16 -2.92 -5.70
C GLU A 164 -13.68 -3.09 -5.68
N LEU A 165 -14.14 -4.26 -6.07
CA LEU A 165 -15.51 -4.73 -5.96
C LEU A 165 -15.51 -5.93 -5.00
N ALA A 166 -16.04 -5.72 -3.80
CA ALA A 166 -16.02 -6.74 -2.77
C ALA A 166 -17.09 -7.81 -2.97
N ASN A 167 -16.85 -9.03 -2.47
CA ASN A 167 -17.83 -10.12 -2.42
C ASN A 167 -18.44 -10.46 -3.79
N MET A 168 -17.57 -10.72 -4.77
CA MET A 168 -17.99 -11.03 -6.14
C MET A 168 -17.83 -12.52 -6.43
N LYS A 169 -18.77 -13.10 -7.18
CA LYS A 169 -18.47 -14.30 -8.00
C LYS A 169 -17.53 -13.84 -9.11
N LEU A 170 -16.33 -14.40 -9.17
CA LEU A 170 -15.30 -13.92 -10.09
C LEU A 170 -15.70 -14.21 -11.54
N PRO A 171 -15.31 -13.36 -12.51
CA PRO A 171 -15.66 -13.56 -13.91
C PRO A 171 -15.08 -14.86 -14.48
N ASP A 172 -15.72 -15.39 -15.52
CA ASP A 172 -15.21 -16.54 -16.25
C ASP A 172 -13.88 -16.22 -16.99
N HIS A 173 -13.18 -17.24 -17.46
CA HIS A 173 -11.95 -17.14 -18.25
C HIS A 173 -10.79 -16.39 -17.55
N SER A 174 -10.63 -16.61 -16.25
CA SER A 174 -9.44 -16.15 -15.52
C SER A 174 -8.15 -16.80 -16.04
N TYR A 175 -7.05 -16.09 -15.91
CA TYR A 175 -5.69 -16.62 -16.10
C TYR A 175 -5.00 -16.71 -14.75
N ILE A 176 -4.78 -17.92 -14.26
CA ILE A 176 -4.06 -18.16 -13.00
C ILE A 176 -2.56 -18.02 -13.26
N LEU A 177 -1.94 -16.99 -12.69
CA LEU A 177 -0.52 -16.67 -12.90
C LEU A 177 0.42 -17.29 -11.84
N GLY A 178 -0.15 -17.95 -10.84
CA GLY A 178 0.61 -18.57 -9.75
C GLY A 178 0.63 -17.73 -8.47
N ASN A 179 1.54 -18.08 -7.56
CA ASN A 179 1.63 -17.43 -6.26
C ASN A 179 2.51 -16.18 -6.35
N MET A 180 2.02 -15.03 -5.89
CA MET A 180 2.79 -13.78 -5.82
C MET A 180 2.21 -12.85 -4.76
N SER A 181 2.80 -11.67 -4.57
CA SER A 181 2.23 -10.63 -3.71
C SER A 181 1.06 -9.90 -4.40
N THR A 182 0.19 -9.24 -3.63
CA THR A 182 -0.90 -8.42 -4.16
C THR A 182 -0.38 -7.32 -5.10
N ASN A 183 0.68 -6.61 -4.68
CA ASN A 183 1.34 -5.57 -5.47
C ASN A 183 1.94 -6.08 -6.78
N ASP A 184 2.47 -7.31 -6.78
CA ASP A 184 3.02 -7.93 -7.99
C ASP A 184 1.91 -8.34 -8.96
N CYS A 185 0.78 -8.85 -8.45
CA CYS A 185 -0.39 -9.19 -9.25
C CYS A 185 -0.97 -7.95 -9.95
N GLU A 186 -1.19 -6.87 -9.18
CA GLU A 186 -1.61 -5.56 -9.69
C GLU A 186 -0.62 -5.03 -10.73
N SER A 187 0.69 -5.03 -10.40
CA SER A 187 1.73 -4.58 -11.32
C SER A 187 1.79 -5.39 -12.61
N ARG A 188 1.48 -6.70 -12.56
CA ARG A 188 1.45 -7.57 -13.72
C ARG A 188 0.27 -7.24 -14.64
N CYS A 189 -0.88 -6.95 -14.06
CA CYS A 189 -2.05 -6.48 -14.81
C CYS A 189 -1.79 -5.10 -15.44
N LEU A 190 -1.27 -4.12 -14.70
CA LEU A 190 -0.99 -2.77 -15.24
C LEU A 190 -0.05 -2.79 -16.45
N ARG A 191 0.99 -3.64 -16.41
CA ARG A 191 1.98 -3.77 -17.49
C ARG A 191 1.41 -4.41 -18.76
N ASN A 192 0.26 -5.07 -18.69
CA ASN A 192 -0.40 -5.67 -19.83
C ASN A 192 -1.62 -4.82 -20.21
N CYS A 193 -1.57 -4.16 -21.36
CA CYS A 193 -2.64 -3.26 -21.82
C CYS A 193 -3.99 -3.95 -22.07
N SER A 194 -3.97 -5.25 -22.32
CA SER A 194 -5.19 -6.03 -22.49
C SER A 194 -5.81 -6.42 -21.15
N CYS A 195 -5.11 -6.25 -20.02
CA CYS A 195 -5.62 -6.65 -18.73
C CYS A 195 -6.78 -5.76 -18.29
N THR A 196 -7.94 -6.35 -18.02
CA THR A 196 -9.19 -5.66 -17.66
C THR A 196 -9.52 -5.75 -16.17
N ALA A 197 -9.07 -6.79 -15.48
CA ALA A 197 -9.21 -6.96 -14.04
C ALA A 197 -8.16 -7.92 -13.48
N TYR A 198 -7.99 -7.89 -12.16
CA TYR A 198 -7.32 -8.95 -11.41
C TYR A 198 -8.08 -9.29 -10.14
N ALA A 199 -7.77 -10.45 -9.58
CA ALA A 199 -8.25 -10.89 -8.28
C ALA A 199 -7.11 -11.60 -7.57
N TYR A 200 -7.18 -11.61 -6.25
CA TYR A 200 -6.19 -12.24 -5.42
C TYR A 200 -6.87 -13.15 -4.42
N LEU A 201 -6.48 -14.42 -4.43
CA LEU A 201 -7.10 -15.44 -3.62
C LEU A 201 -6.09 -16.02 -2.62
N ASN A 202 -6.54 -16.37 -1.42
CA ASN A 202 -5.73 -16.89 -0.31
C ASN A 202 -4.61 -15.96 0.20
N ALA A 203 -4.82 -14.63 0.24
CA ALA A 203 -3.97 -13.77 1.08
C ALA A 203 -4.35 -13.99 2.53
N SER A 204 -3.47 -14.59 3.32
CA SER A 204 -3.35 -14.18 4.72
C SER A 204 -2.40 -12.98 4.77
N ASP A 205 -2.65 -12.03 5.66
CA ASP A 205 -1.90 -10.77 5.76
C ASP A 205 -0.38 -11.00 5.67
N GLY A 206 0.22 -10.52 4.58
CA GLY A 206 1.67 -10.62 4.31
C GLY A 206 2.16 -11.87 3.56
N ALA A 207 1.29 -12.84 3.24
CA ALA A 207 1.66 -14.05 2.51
C ALA A 207 1.31 -14.00 1.01
N SER A 208 2.08 -14.72 0.19
CA SER A 208 1.81 -14.91 -1.25
C SER A 208 0.57 -15.77 -1.47
N GLY A 209 -0.29 -15.36 -2.38
CA GLY A 209 -1.55 -15.99 -2.75
C GLY A 209 -1.67 -16.09 -4.26
N LYS A 210 -2.75 -16.71 -4.74
CA LYS A 210 -2.96 -16.96 -6.17
C LYS A 210 -3.42 -15.67 -6.85
N CYS A 211 -2.65 -15.26 -7.86
CA CYS A 211 -3.00 -14.14 -8.72
C CYS A 211 -3.80 -14.61 -9.93
N LEU A 212 -4.93 -13.97 -10.17
CA LEU A 212 -5.80 -14.19 -11.33
C LEU A 212 -5.91 -12.89 -12.12
N ASN A 213 -5.71 -12.96 -13.44
CA ASN A 213 -5.91 -11.84 -14.34
C ASN A 213 -6.96 -12.15 -15.41
N TRP A 214 -7.59 -11.11 -15.96
CA TRP A 214 -8.48 -11.19 -17.11
C TRP A 214 -7.97 -10.28 -18.24
N TYR A 215 -8.07 -10.73 -19.49
CA TYR A 215 -7.53 -10.03 -20.67
C TYR A 215 -8.58 -9.62 -21.71
N GLY A 216 -9.85 -9.55 -21.31
CA GLY A 216 -10.96 -9.24 -22.19
C GLY A 216 -12.22 -8.90 -21.42
N ASP A 217 -13.37 -9.18 -22.04
CA ASP A 217 -14.67 -8.93 -21.45
C ASP A 217 -14.86 -9.68 -20.13
N LEU A 218 -15.35 -8.97 -19.11
CA LEU A 218 -15.69 -9.56 -17.82
C LEU A 218 -17.13 -10.07 -17.91
N MET A 219 -17.32 -11.37 -17.78
CA MET A 219 -18.60 -12.06 -17.95
C MET A 219 -18.97 -12.88 -16.71
N ASP A 220 -20.28 -13.13 -16.54
CA ASP A 220 -20.81 -14.04 -15.52
C ASP A 220 -20.48 -13.62 -14.07
N LEU A 221 -20.52 -12.31 -13.81
CA LEU A 221 -20.30 -11.72 -12.48
C LEU A 221 -21.59 -11.71 -11.67
N VAL A 222 -21.47 -11.97 -10.36
CA VAL A 222 -22.56 -11.85 -9.39
C VAL A 222 -22.09 -11.05 -8.18
N GLN A 223 -22.89 -10.08 -7.74
CA GLN A 223 -22.62 -9.25 -6.55
C GLN A 223 -23.13 -9.93 -5.27
N ASP A 224 -22.68 -9.45 -4.10
CA ASP A 224 -23.09 -9.95 -2.77
C ASP A 224 -22.95 -11.47 -2.64
N PHE A 225 -21.97 -12.04 -3.34
CA PHE A 225 -21.66 -13.45 -3.34
C PHE A 225 -20.72 -13.76 -2.16
N VAL A 226 -20.75 -14.98 -1.63
CA VAL A 226 -19.73 -15.44 -0.66
C VAL A 226 -18.44 -15.78 -1.42
N GLY A 227 -17.92 -14.79 -2.14
CA GLY A 227 -16.85 -14.93 -3.13
C GLY A 227 -15.60 -14.19 -2.70
N SER A 228 -14.99 -13.50 -3.66
CA SER A 228 -13.73 -12.80 -3.46
C SER A 228 -13.78 -11.40 -4.07
N ASP A 229 -12.81 -10.59 -3.68
CA ASP A 229 -12.73 -9.22 -4.17
C ASP A 229 -12.14 -9.20 -5.59
N LEU A 230 -12.80 -8.45 -6.47
CA LEU A 230 -12.39 -8.24 -7.86
C LEU A 230 -11.90 -6.81 -8.04
N TYR A 231 -10.73 -6.64 -8.62
CA TYR A 231 -10.15 -5.34 -8.91
C TYR A 231 -10.27 -5.04 -10.40
N ILE A 232 -11.23 -4.20 -10.78
CA ILE A 232 -11.47 -3.83 -12.18
C ILE A 232 -10.60 -2.65 -12.57
N ARG A 233 -9.94 -2.73 -13.72
CA ARG A 233 -9.10 -1.65 -14.24
C ARG A 233 -9.98 -0.51 -14.74
N LEU A 234 -9.71 0.72 -14.36
CA LEU A 234 -10.45 1.93 -14.75
C LEU A 234 -9.47 3.08 -15.07
N HIS A 235 -9.96 4.11 -15.76
CA HIS A 235 -9.24 5.36 -15.95
C HIS A 235 -9.42 6.26 -14.70
N ASP A 236 -8.40 7.02 -14.27
CA ASP A 236 -8.42 7.86 -13.05
C ASP A 236 -9.64 8.78 -12.94
N GLY A 237 -10.02 9.39 -14.07
CA GLY A 237 -11.19 10.25 -14.15
C GLY A 237 -12.56 9.56 -14.28
N ASP A 238 -12.67 8.23 -14.19
CA ASP A 238 -13.97 7.55 -14.30
C ASP A 238 -14.86 7.86 -13.09
N PRO A 239 -16.16 8.12 -13.27
CA PRO A 239 -17.07 8.33 -12.15
C PRO A 239 -17.38 6.99 -11.49
N VAL A 240 -16.91 6.83 -10.25
CA VAL A 240 -17.06 5.59 -9.48
C VAL A 240 -18.30 5.62 -8.56
N GLY A 241 -18.96 6.77 -8.40
CA GLY A 241 -20.04 6.94 -7.41
C GLY A 241 -19.53 6.83 -5.97
N ASN A 242 -20.45 6.82 -4.98
CA ASN A 242 -20.11 6.64 -3.56
C ASN A 242 -19.75 5.18 -3.24
N VAL A 243 -18.76 4.60 -3.92
CA VAL A 243 -18.11 3.38 -3.44
C VAL A 243 -17.20 3.81 -2.29
N LYS A 244 -17.37 3.18 -1.11
CA LYS A 244 -16.57 3.47 0.09
C LYS A 244 -15.10 3.49 -0.31
N SER A 245 -14.49 4.68 -0.17
CA SER A 245 -13.17 5.04 -0.64
C SER A 245 -12.09 4.03 -0.27
N SER A 246 -11.71 3.16 -1.21
CA SER A 246 -10.41 2.48 -1.24
C SER A 246 -9.73 2.62 -2.60
N VAL A 247 -10.04 3.67 -3.37
CA VAL A 247 -9.21 4.08 -4.53
C VAL A 247 -7.87 4.59 -3.99
N LYS A 248 -6.95 3.68 -3.70
CA LYS A 248 -5.53 3.96 -3.67
C LYS A 248 -5.06 3.92 -5.12
N PHE A 249 -5.11 5.05 -5.80
CA PHE A 249 -4.32 5.20 -7.01
C PHE A 249 -2.86 5.08 -6.61
N THR A 250 -2.27 3.91 -6.81
CA THR A 250 -0.86 3.61 -6.52
C THR A 250 0.00 4.28 -7.60
N ARG A 251 0.08 5.61 -7.57
CA ARG A 251 1.13 6.31 -8.30
C ARG A 251 2.45 5.83 -7.71
N LYS A 252 3.23 5.04 -8.48
CA LYS A 252 4.69 5.07 -8.33
C LYS A 252 5.12 6.49 -8.68
N ASN A 253 5.09 7.36 -7.68
CA ASN A 253 5.38 8.76 -7.80
C ASN A 253 6.87 8.83 -8.20
N LYS A 254 7.15 8.91 -9.50
CA LYS A 254 8.52 9.07 -10.00
C LYS A 254 9.17 10.29 -9.36
N ARG A 255 8.39 11.29 -8.91
CA ARG A 255 8.87 12.42 -8.10
C ARG A 255 9.55 11.97 -6.80
N SER A 256 9.01 11.01 -6.06
CA SER A 256 9.66 10.53 -4.82
C SER A 256 10.96 9.76 -5.11
N ILE A 257 11.02 9.00 -6.21
CA ILE A 257 12.26 8.33 -6.65
C ILE A 257 13.28 9.37 -7.15
N ILE A 258 12.85 10.38 -7.91
CA ILE A 258 13.71 11.47 -8.39
C ILE A 258 14.23 12.31 -7.23
N ILE A 259 13.40 12.63 -6.23
CA ILE A 259 13.82 13.34 -5.01
C ILE A 259 14.80 12.49 -4.21
N ALA A 260 14.56 11.19 -4.05
CA ALA A 260 15.48 10.30 -3.35
C ALA A 260 16.83 10.19 -4.08
N VAL A 261 16.81 10.01 -5.40
CA VAL A 261 18.04 9.96 -6.22
C VAL A 261 18.78 11.29 -6.20
N ALA A 262 18.06 12.42 -6.28
CA ALA A 262 18.64 13.75 -6.18
C ALA A 262 19.27 14.02 -4.80
N ALA A 263 18.59 13.62 -3.72
CA ALA A 263 19.12 13.77 -2.36
C ALA A 263 20.38 12.92 -2.14
N VAL A 264 20.40 11.67 -2.64
CA VAL A 264 21.57 10.79 -2.56
C VAL A 264 22.73 11.35 -3.38
N SER A 265 22.48 11.88 -4.58
CA SER A 265 23.52 12.47 -5.42
C SER A 265 24.06 13.78 -4.85
N ILE A 266 23.21 14.65 -4.28
CA ILE A 266 23.65 15.86 -3.56
C ILE A 266 24.48 15.47 -2.31
N GLY A 267 24.04 14.47 -1.55
CA GLY A 267 24.78 13.96 -0.39
C GLY A 267 26.16 13.46 -0.76
N LEU A 268 26.28 12.66 -1.83
CA LEU A 268 27.57 12.19 -2.36
C LEU A 268 28.48 13.35 -2.79
N VAL A 269 27.94 14.36 -3.47
CA VAL A 269 28.71 15.54 -3.88
C VAL A 269 29.21 16.34 -2.67
N CYS A 270 28.38 16.52 -1.63
CA CYS A 270 28.77 17.21 -0.39
C CYS A 270 29.84 16.43 0.40
N VAL A 271 29.74 15.09 0.46
CA VAL A 271 30.74 14.25 1.12
C VAL A 271 32.07 14.31 0.38
N LEU A 272 32.05 14.22 -0.95
CA LEU A 272 33.24 14.31 -1.78
C LEU A 272 33.87 15.71 -1.68
N SER A 273 33.09 16.78 -1.76
CA SER A 273 33.61 18.15 -1.63
C SER A 273 34.17 18.42 -0.23
N GLY A 274 33.49 17.96 0.83
CA GLY A 274 33.99 18.02 2.21
C GLY A 274 35.30 17.25 2.38
N TYR A 275 35.40 16.05 1.79
CA TYR A 275 36.64 15.27 1.78
C TYR A 275 37.78 15.99 1.04
N PHE A 276 37.51 16.59 -0.13
CA PHE A 276 38.51 17.37 -0.87
C PHE A 276 38.96 18.63 -0.12
N ILE A 277 38.04 19.35 0.54
CA ILE A 277 38.36 20.53 1.36
C ILE A 277 39.18 20.12 2.60
N TRP A 278 38.79 19.04 3.28
CA TRP A 278 39.51 18.51 4.43
C TRP A 278 40.92 18.04 4.05
N ARG A 279 41.05 17.34 2.90
CA ARG A 279 42.35 16.92 2.36
C ARG A 279 43.24 18.11 1.96
N LYS A 280 42.65 19.21 1.47
CA LYS A 280 43.36 20.44 1.14
C LYS A 280 43.77 21.24 2.40
N SER A 281 42.99 21.14 3.48
CA SER A 281 43.28 21.75 4.78
C SER A 281 44.44 21.05 5.51
N ILE A 282 44.56 19.72 5.40
CA ILE A 282 45.69 18.96 5.97
C ILE A 282 47.00 19.21 5.20
N GLY A 283 46.94 19.70 3.96
CA GLY A 283 48.10 20.08 3.14
C GLY A 283 48.62 21.51 3.37
N LYS A 284 48.06 22.29 4.29
CA LYS A 284 48.49 23.66 4.63
C LYS A 284 48.74 23.82 6.13
N GLN A 285 49.67 23.03 6.67
CA GLN A 285 50.37 23.39 7.90
C GLN A 285 51.65 24.14 7.52
N GLU A 286 51.51 25.32 6.90
CA GLU A 286 52.59 26.30 6.85
C GLU A 286 52.52 27.13 8.12
N ARG A 287 53.64 27.16 8.86
CA ARG A 287 53.85 27.94 10.08
C ARG A 287 53.41 29.39 9.86
N ILE A 288 52.46 29.87 10.65
CA ILE A 288 52.28 31.30 10.88
C ILE A 288 52.60 31.54 12.35
N GLU A 289 53.74 32.19 12.52
CA GLU A 289 54.31 32.74 13.72
C GLU A 289 53.52 34.03 14.06
N GLU A 290 52.61 33.96 15.04
CA GLU A 290 51.86 35.14 15.48
C GLU A 290 52.80 36.05 16.30
N THR A 291 53.16 37.18 15.71
CA THR A 291 53.97 38.23 16.33
C THR A 291 53.05 39.20 17.07
N CYS A 292 53.27 39.41 18.38
CA CYS A 292 52.59 40.42 19.18
C CYS A 292 52.89 41.82 18.61
N THR A 293 51.90 42.48 17.98
CA THR A 293 52.03 43.87 17.53
C THR A 293 51.48 44.79 18.61
N GLY A 294 52.36 45.55 19.27
CA GLY A 294 51.98 46.47 20.34
C GLY A 294 51.22 47.68 19.82
N MET A 295 49.95 47.83 20.22
CA MET A 295 49.12 48.98 19.88
C MET A 295 49.01 49.93 21.09
N ASN A 296 49.75 51.04 21.07
CA ASN A 296 49.69 52.06 22.12
C ASN A 296 48.39 52.87 22.01
N THR A 297 47.35 52.49 22.76
CA THR A 297 46.10 53.27 22.86
C THR A 297 46.06 54.00 24.20
N SER A 298 45.97 55.33 24.18
CA SER A 298 45.78 56.17 25.37
C SER A 298 44.34 56.07 25.85
N ILE A 299 44.13 55.67 27.10
CA ILE A 299 42.81 55.59 27.75
C ILE A 299 42.68 56.77 28.72
N GLU A 300 41.65 57.60 28.58
CA GLU A 300 41.26 58.58 29.59
C GLU A 300 40.52 57.89 30.75
N LEU A 301 41.02 58.08 31.98
CA LEU A 301 40.43 57.53 33.20
C LEU A 301 39.44 58.54 33.80
N GLY A 302 38.15 58.25 33.75
CA GLY A 302 37.14 58.98 34.52
C GLY A 302 37.29 58.69 36.01
N LYS A 303 37.63 59.70 36.81
CA LYS A 303 37.70 59.58 38.27
C LYS A 303 36.29 59.57 38.88
N SER A 304 35.95 58.55 39.65
CA SER A 304 34.91 58.65 40.69
C SER A 304 35.51 58.33 42.05
N GLU A 305 35.30 59.21 43.03
CA GLU A 305 35.71 59.04 44.42
C GLU A 305 34.90 57.93 45.11
N THR A 306 35.35 56.68 45.01
CA THR A 306 35.14 55.56 45.95
C THR A 306 35.96 54.37 45.44
N GLU A 307 36.54 53.54 46.32
CA GLU A 307 37.67 52.61 46.10
C GLU A 307 37.50 51.42 45.11
N LEU A 308 36.81 51.57 43.98
CA LEU A 308 36.77 50.55 42.92
C LEU A 308 36.84 51.18 41.52
N ASN A 309 37.97 51.01 40.85
CA ASN A 309 38.11 51.34 39.43
C ASN A 309 37.39 50.28 38.59
N ILE A 310 36.33 50.67 37.89
CA ILE A 310 35.62 49.79 36.95
C ILE A 310 36.29 49.92 35.58
N PHE A 311 36.80 48.81 35.05
CA PHE A 311 37.39 48.74 33.71
C PHE A 311 36.39 48.10 32.74
N SER A 312 36.25 48.65 31.54
CA SER A 312 35.49 48.01 30.46
C SER A 312 36.31 46.88 29.83
N PHE A 313 35.62 45.90 29.23
CA PHE A 313 36.28 44.78 28.56
C PHE A 313 37.28 45.26 27.49
N ASN A 314 36.92 46.29 26.72
CA ASN A 314 37.80 46.85 25.69
C ASN A 314 39.06 47.50 26.27
N GLN A 315 38.98 48.07 27.46
CA GLN A 315 40.16 48.59 28.16
C GLN A 315 41.08 47.46 28.59
N VAL A 316 40.52 46.36 29.12
CA VAL A 316 41.30 45.16 29.53
C VAL A 316 42.01 44.55 28.33
N VAL A 317 41.31 44.37 27.20
CA VAL A 317 41.87 43.88 25.93
C VAL A 317 43.04 44.76 25.47
N ALA A 318 42.88 46.08 25.52
CA ALA A 318 43.93 47.00 25.09
C ALA A 318 45.19 46.89 25.96
N VAL A 319 45.05 46.79 27.29
CA VAL A 319 46.19 46.80 28.21
C VAL A 319 46.85 45.43 28.39
N THR A 320 46.19 44.34 27.99
CA THR A 320 46.79 43.00 27.86
C THR A 320 47.38 42.74 26.47
N ASN A 321 47.28 43.70 25.55
CA ASN A 321 47.61 43.56 24.14
C ASN A 321 46.91 42.36 23.50
N ASP A 322 45.58 42.36 23.60
CA ASP A 322 44.68 41.28 23.15
C ASP A 322 45.06 39.90 23.73
N PHE A 323 45.42 39.89 25.02
CA PHE A 323 45.82 38.68 25.75
C PHE A 323 47.01 37.93 25.10
N CYS A 324 48.01 38.68 24.60
CA CYS A 324 49.21 38.08 23.99
C CYS A 324 49.96 37.13 24.94
N GLU A 325 50.42 35.99 24.42
CA GLU A 325 51.11 34.97 25.23
C GLU A 325 52.41 35.48 25.88
N GLU A 326 53.09 36.45 25.28
CA GLU A 326 54.29 37.08 25.87
C GLU A 326 54.02 37.80 27.19
N ASN A 327 52.78 38.27 27.39
CA ASN A 327 52.36 38.92 28.63
C ASN A 327 51.75 37.94 29.64
N LYS A 328 51.67 36.64 29.32
CA LYS A 328 51.10 35.65 30.23
C LYS A 328 52.09 35.28 31.33
N LEU A 329 51.67 35.45 32.57
CA LEU A 329 52.45 35.09 33.76
C LEU A 329 52.32 33.60 34.11
N GLY A 330 51.19 32.98 33.77
CA GLY A 330 50.94 31.56 34.02
C GLY A 330 49.47 31.17 33.80
N LYS A 331 49.14 29.91 34.06
CA LYS A 331 47.77 29.38 34.02
C LYS A 331 47.53 28.47 35.21
N GLY A 332 46.55 28.81 36.05
CA GLY A 332 46.14 28.02 37.21
C GLY A 332 44.73 27.43 37.05
N GLY A 333 44.19 26.88 38.13
CA GLY A 333 42.84 26.28 38.17
C GLY A 333 41.69 27.26 37.89
N PHE A 334 41.95 28.57 37.90
CA PHE A 334 40.99 29.63 37.64
C PHE A 334 41.19 30.33 36.29
N GLY A 335 42.13 29.87 35.45
CA GLY A 335 42.39 30.44 34.12
C GLY A 335 43.81 31.03 33.94
N PRO A 336 44.10 31.58 32.75
CA PRO A 336 45.36 32.25 32.46
C PRO A 336 45.45 33.64 33.12
N VAL A 337 46.64 34.00 33.59
CA VAL A 337 46.94 35.29 34.23
C VAL A 337 47.88 36.08 33.32
N TYR A 338 47.54 37.34 33.03
CA TYR A 338 48.31 38.21 32.14
C TYR A 338 48.83 39.44 32.90
N LYS A 339 50.04 39.87 32.54
CA LYS A 339 50.66 41.12 32.96
C LYS A 339 50.06 42.28 32.19
N VAL A 340 49.80 43.38 32.90
CA VAL A 340 49.20 44.60 32.36
C VAL A 340 50.11 45.80 32.63
N VAL A 341 50.13 46.76 31.70
CA VAL A 341 50.82 48.06 31.87
C VAL A 341 49.78 49.18 31.79
N LEU A 342 49.64 49.95 32.87
CA LEU A 342 48.75 51.13 32.91
C LEU A 342 49.58 52.42 32.82
N PRO A 343 49.16 53.41 32.01
CA PRO A 343 49.82 54.71 31.99
C PRO A 343 49.46 55.53 33.24
N VAL A 344 50.47 56.06 33.94
CA VAL A 344 50.29 56.96 35.09
C VAL A 344 50.47 58.40 34.62
N GLN A 345 49.45 59.25 34.75
CA GLN A 345 49.59 60.71 34.61
C GLN A 345 49.83 61.33 35.99
N GLY A 346 50.96 62.03 36.16
CA GLY A 346 51.17 62.99 37.25
C GLY A 346 52.50 62.85 37.98
N ASN A 347 53.33 63.90 37.90
CA ASN A 347 54.60 64.06 38.63
C ASN A 347 54.37 64.04 40.15
N SER A 348 54.86 63.01 40.85
CA SER A 348 55.55 63.12 42.16
C SER A 348 55.93 61.74 42.69
N ALA A 349 57.04 61.72 43.43
CA ALA A 349 57.78 60.54 43.83
C ALA A 349 57.02 59.54 44.72
N SER A 350 57.40 58.27 44.57
CA SER A 350 57.53 57.20 45.59
C SER A 350 56.74 55.91 45.32
N LYS A 351 57.48 54.79 45.53
CA LYS A 351 57.04 53.40 45.78
C LYS A 351 56.40 52.66 44.60
N VAL A 352 57.13 51.72 43.99
CA VAL A 352 57.28 50.30 44.40
C VAL A 352 55.96 49.54 44.28
N SER A 353 55.96 48.63 43.30
CA SER A 353 55.16 47.40 43.17
C SER A 353 53.71 47.44 43.66
N ASN A 354 52.78 47.39 42.72
CA ASN A 354 51.53 46.67 42.95
C ASN A 354 51.29 45.77 41.73
N LEU A 355 51.65 44.49 41.88
CA LEU A 355 51.00 43.40 41.16
C LEU A 355 49.51 43.47 41.54
N LEU A 356 48.65 43.84 40.61
CA LEU A 356 47.22 43.62 40.74
C LEU A 356 46.90 42.30 40.04
N ASP A 357 46.89 41.22 40.82
CA ASP A 357 46.31 39.93 40.41
C ASP A 357 44.79 40.09 40.29
N PHE A 358 44.29 40.25 39.05
CA PHE A 358 42.86 40.15 38.78
C PHE A 358 42.54 38.75 38.22
N CYS A 359 41.96 37.89 39.05
CA CYS A 359 41.28 36.67 38.61
C CYS A 359 39.91 37.03 38.01
N PHE A 360 39.71 36.86 36.70
CA PHE A 360 38.38 36.88 36.09
C PHE A 360 37.94 35.44 35.76
N SER A 361 37.02 34.89 36.55
CA SER A 361 36.24 33.70 36.19
C SER A 361 35.08 34.15 35.27
N PHE A 362 35.11 33.76 34.00
CA PHE A 362 33.94 33.87 33.12
C PHE A 362 33.29 32.49 32.93
N LEU A 363 32.18 32.28 33.65
CA LEU A 363 31.12 31.34 33.29
C LEU A 363 30.26 32.03 32.22
N PHE A 364 30.20 31.47 31.01
CA PHE A 364 29.17 31.84 30.03
C PHE A 364 28.20 30.66 29.87
N TYR A 365 26.92 30.95 30.10
CA TYR A 365 25.75 30.14 29.76
C TYR A 365 25.30 30.47 28.35
#